data_AF-A0A9E4XCX1-F1
#
_entry.id   AF-A0A9E4XCX1-F1
#
_cell.length_a   1.000
_cell.length_b   1.000
_cell.length_c   1.000
_cell.angle_alpha   90.00
_cell.angle_beta   90.00
_cell.angle_gamma   90.00
#
_symmetry.space_group_name_H-M   'P 1'
#
loop_
_entity.id
_entity.type
_entity.pdbx_description
1 polymer ?
#
loop_
_entity_poly.entity_id
_entity_poly.type
_entity_poly.pdbx_seq_one_letter_code
_entity_poly.pdbx_strand_id
1 'polypeptide(L)'
;LGEVTALLAPGPDSNPPVSQGIELPEDATALALSVQVSRPNNRLNLWARLHDSQGIYFDILMGDLKFVGWQRLQGEIVPYRPVQFIRGRDAQEVKLSRPYSLVSLHLSRRGGDAEPGALFMSDLVAVGPRGEESVDDFQSIDGWRVVEDYSKPGLSVLESSESVATPGSAKSARFSWAPGSIGIRGIRPGPEEKPIPAVVSRRFLEVADAKVGDVRTVGLSTFALLLQIKAVVDYFPTVDPNQKPFAIVDLETYIQQANLHSPRPFGGSNELWVRLPDGNSSVDAVTAAVDGKGARVRETYVASDMVLQRVEQPLVTAGWGGLLVLLFLALVLASASGVMLFSFIDSRERQTEFALLRTLGSSRRQLNGAVWFNIVLIAICGIVLGTGAGLFIGVSLLPLMEVAEEGTRVTPSMVLQIDWLTMGVSYLVLATGTAGTVAWLAWFTAKMQLHQVLRIGEG
;
A
#
# COMPACT_ATOMS: atom_id res chain seq x y z
N LEU A 1 5.42 -10.04 5.24
CA LEU A 1 6.03 -10.24 3.91
C LEU A 1 5.80 -11.67 3.42
N GLY A 2 6.30 -12.71 4.10
CA GLY A 2 6.15 -14.10 3.62
C GLY A 2 4.71 -14.54 3.30
N GLU A 3 3.73 -14.16 4.11
CA GLU A 3 2.31 -14.46 3.86
C GLU A 3 1.73 -13.73 2.64
N VAL A 4 2.04 -12.43 2.49
CA VAL A 4 1.64 -11.63 1.31
C VAL A 4 2.32 -12.17 0.05
N THR A 5 3.61 -12.51 0.13
CA THR A 5 4.34 -13.11 -0.97
C THR A 5 3.76 -14.48 -1.33
N ALA A 6 3.34 -15.31 -0.37
CA ALA A 6 2.69 -16.59 -0.66
C ALA A 6 1.30 -16.43 -1.30
N LEU A 7 0.55 -15.39 -0.91
CA LEU A 7 -0.76 -15.06 -1.48
C LEU A 7 -0.67 -14.50 -2.91
N LEU A 8 0.38 -13.73 -3.18
CA LEU A 8 0.66 -13.12 -4.48
C LEU A 8 1.50 -14.02 -5.39
N ALA A 9 2.18 -15.01 -4.81
CA ALA A 9 2.93 -15.99 -5.55
C ALA A 9 1.98 -16.66 -6.52
N PRO A 10 2.35 -16.75 -7.79
CA PRO A 10 1.56 -17.50 -8.71
C PRO A 10 1.60 -18.98 -8.21
N GLY A 11 0.47 -19.69 -8.25
CA GLY A 11 0.32 -21.00 -7.59
C GLY A 11 1.35 -22.08 -8.00
N PRO A 12 1.49 -23.21 -7.31
CA PRO A 12 2.53 -24.22 -7.62
C PRO A 12 2.52 -24.75 -9.08
N ASP A 13 1.39 -24.64 -9.79
CA ASP A 13 1.25 -24.97 -11.22
C ASP A 13 1.52 -23.79 -12.18
N SER A 14 2.15 -22.71 -11.70
CA SER A 14 2.28 -21.43 -12.42
C SER A 14 3.70 -21.09 -12.86
N ASN A 15 4.59 -22.09 -12.93
CA ASN A 15 5.94 -21.91 -13.43
C ASN A 15 5.94 -21.93 -14.98
N PRO A 16 6.25 -20.84 -15.71
CA PRO A 16 5.90 -19.43 -15.49
C PRO A 16 4.45 -19.12 -15.99
N PRO A 17 3.73 -18.10 -15.45
CA PRO A 17 2.28 -17.97 -15.67
C PRO A 17 1.87 -17.30 -16.99
N VAL A 18 2.83 -16.88 -17.82
CA VAL A 18 2.60 -16.12 -19.06
C VAL A 18 3.66 -16.55 -20.05
N SER A 19 3.30 -16.74 -21.33
CA SER A 19 4.27 -17.10 -22.36
C SER A 19 5.43 -16.11 -22.36
N GLN A 20 6.66 -16.60 -22.25
CA GLN A 20 7.89 -15.79 -22.41
C GLN A 20 8.11 -15.40 -23.89
N GLY A 21 7.04 -15.33 -24.68
CA GLY A 21 7.10 -15.16 -26.12
C GLY A 21 7.60 -16.40 -26.85
N ILE A 22 7.81 -16.24 -28.15
CA ILE A 22 8.55 -17.20 -28.98
C ILE A 22 10.00 -16.75 -29.01
N GLU A 23 10.91 -17.57 -28.49
CA GLU A 23 12.34 -17.29 -28.51
C GLU A 23 12.85 -17.28 -29.96
N LEU A 24 13.58 -16.21 -30.31
CA LEU A 24 14.16 -16.03 -31.63
C LEU A 24 15.60 -16.58 -31.66
N PRO A 25 16.09 -16.99 -32.84
CA PRO A 25 17.48 -17.40 -33.01
C PRO A 25 18.45 -16.33 -32.50
N GLU A 26 19.52 -16.76 -31.81
CA GLU A 26 20.46 -15.83 -31.17
C GLU A 26 21.11 -14.84 -32.14
N ASP A 27 21.26 -15.17 -33.42
CA ASP A 27 21.84 -14.29 -34.44
C ASP A 27 20.80 -13.47 -35.21
N ALA A 28 19.52 -13.51 -34.83
CA ALA A 28 18.48 -12.71 -35.46
C ALA A 28 18.81 -11.21 -35.40
N THR A 29 18.79 -10.55 -36.55
CA THR A 29 18.99 -9.09 -36.71
C THR A 29 17.74 -8.38 -37.17
N ALA A 30 16.78 -9.10 -37.75
CA ALA A 30 15.48 -8.57 -38.15
C ALA A 30 14.39 -9.64 -38.00
N LEU A 31 13.14 -9.19 -37.95
CA LEU A 31 11.95 -10.01 -38.10
C LEU A 31 11.27 -9.65 -39.41
N ALA A 32 10.83 -10.64 -40.16
CA ALA A 32 10.01 -10.43 -41.35
C ALA A 32 8.69 -11.19 -41.24
N LEU A 33 7.62 -10.57 -41.74
CA LEU A 33 6.28 -11.12 -41.76
C LEU A 33 5.61 -10.79 -43.09
N SER A 34 5.03 -11.79 -43.74
CA SER A 34 4.17 -11.57 -44.91
C SER A 34 2.78 -11.20 -44.44
N VAL A 35 2.27 -10.06 -44.92
CA VAL A 35 0.98 -9.54 -44.51
C VAL A 35 0.15 -9.03 -45.69
N GLN A 36 -1.16 -9.11 -45.54
CA GLN A 36 -2.12 -8.46 -46.44
C GLN A 36 -3.19 -7.78 -45.60
N VAL A 37 -3.51 -6.52 -45.90
CA VAL A 37 -4.63 -5.81 -45.26
C VAL A 37 -5.90 -5.87 -46.09
N SER A 38 -7.06 -5.97 -45.41
CA SER A 38 -8.35 -5.90 -46.09
C SER A 38 -8.61 -4.53 -46.73
N ARG A 39 -8.08 -3.47 -46.12
CA ARG A 39 -8.18 -2.08 -46.61
C ARG A 39 -6.87 -1.34 -46.33
N PRO A 40 -6.23 -0.74 -47.34
CA PRO A 40 -5.04 0.09 -47.13
C PRO A 40 -5.34 1.25 -46.19
N ASN A 41 -4.47 1.48 -45.20
CA ASN A 41 -4.62 2.55 -44.23
C ASN A 41 -3.26 3.17 -43.89
N ASN A 42 -3.06 4.43 -44.27
CA ASN A 42 -1.81 5.17 -44.03
C ASN A 42 -1.59 5.58 -42.57
N ARG A 43 -2.57 5.37 -41.68
CA ARG A 43 -2.47 5.65 -40.25
C ARG A 43 -2.19 4.42 -39.40
N LEU A 44 -2.23 3.22 -40.00
CA LEU A 44 -1.94 1.96 -39.32
C LEU A 44 -0.53 1.49 -39.63
N ASN A 45 0.17 1.07 -38.59
CA ASN A 45 1.45 0.42 -38.70
C ASN A 45 1.49 -0.84 -37.84
N LEU A 46 2.27 -1.81 -38.29
CA LEU A 46 2.49 -3.06 -37.60
C LEU A 46 3.77 -2.98 -36.78
N TRP A 47 3.69 -3.44 -35.54
CA TRP A 47 4.78 -3.51 -34.59
C TRP A 47 4.92 -4.93 -34.06
N ALA A 48 6.15 -5.29 -33.73
CA ALA A 48 6.43 -6.46 -32.92
C ALA A 48 6.98 -6.00 -31.57
N ARG A 49 6.41 -6.50 -30.48
CA ARG A 49 6.97 -6.35 -29.14
C ARG A 49 7.89 -7.51 -28.85
N LEU A 50 9.09 -7.20 -28.39
CA LEU A 50 10.06 -8.19 -27.95
C LEU A 50 10.48 -7.91 -26.51
N HIS A 51 11.04 -8.92 -25.86
CA HIS A 51 11.87 -8.71 -24.69
C HIS A 51 13.23 -9.37 -24.86
N ASP A 52 14.20 -8.89 -24.09
CA ASP A 52 15.56 -9.42 -24.04
C ASP A 52 15.72 -10.43 -22.89
N SER A 53 16.89 -11.04 -22.78
CA SER A 53 17.18 -12.03 -21.71
C SER A 53 17.24 -11.45 -20.30
N GLN A 54 17.24 -10.11 -20.17
CA GLN A 54 17.16 -9.39 -18.90
C GLN A 54 15.74 -8.89 -18.59
N GLY A 55 14.75 -9.23 -19.42
CA GLY A 55 13.35 -8.82 -19.26
C GLY A 55 13.06 -7.38 -19.69
N ILE A 56 13.94 -6.76 -20.48
CA ILE A 56 13.72 -5.42 -21.04
C ILE A 56 12.83 -5.54 -22.27
N TYR A 57 11.66 -4.92 -22.21
CA TYR A 57 10.72 -4.87 -23.33
C TYR A 57 11.03 -3.72 -24.28
N PHE A 58 10.91 -3.97 -25.58
CA PHE A 58 11.06 -2.96 -26.62
C PHE A 58 10.18 -3.29 -27.83
N ASP A 59 9.82 -2.26 -28.59
CA ASP A 59 9.03 -2.42 -29.81
C ASP A 59 9.92 -2.18 -31.03
N ILE A 60 9.67 -2.95 -32.09
CA ILE A 60 10.26 -2.76 -33.43
C ILE A 60 9.14 -2.46 -34.43
N LEU A 61 9.41 -1.54 -35.35
CA LEU A 61 8.47 -1.19 -36.42
C LEU A 61 8.65 -2.17 -37.58
N MET A 62 7.59 -2.92 -37.91
CA MET A 62 7.60 -3.82 -39.07
C MET A 62 7.30 -3.06 -40.37
N GLY A 63 6.39 -2.08 -40.32
CA GLY A 63 6.08 -1.23 -41.47
C GLY A 63 4.67 -0.60 -41.45
N ASP A 64 4.43 0.31 -42.40
CA ASP A 64 3.12 0.94 -42.61
C ASP A 64 2.19 0.05 -43.45
N LEU A 65 0.90 0.04 -43.13
CA LEU A 65 -0.11 -0.80 -43.78
C LEU A 65 -0.88 -0.08 -44.90
N LYS A 66 -0.16 0.57 -45.81
CA LYS A 66 -0.72 1.44 -46.88
C LYS A 66 -0.78 0.80 -48.29
N PHE A 67 -0.67 -0.53 -48.37
CA PHE A 67 -0.55 -1.28 -49.62
C PHE A 67 -1.76 -2.19 -49.86
N VAL A 68 -1.86 -2.71 -51.09
CA VAL A 68 -2.89 -3.67 -51.53
C VAL A 68 -2.21 -4.99 -51.85
N GLY A 69 -2.81 -6.11 -51.43
CA GLY A 69 -2.27 -7.45 -51.65
C GLY A 69 -1.23 -7.86 -50.61
N TRP A 70 -0.59 -9.01 -50.85
CA TRP A 70 0.47 -9.52 -49.99
C TRP A 70 1.75 -8.70 -50.14
N GLN A 71 2.29 -8.27 -49.01
CA GLN A 71 3.59 -7.63 -48.93
C GLN A 71 4.38 -8.21 -47.76
N ARG A 72 5.67 -8.44 -47.99
CA ARG A 72 6.61 -8.81 -46.93
C ARG A 72 7.09 -7.55 -46.23
N LEU A 73 6.82 -7.46 -44.93
CA LEU A 73 7.31 -6.39 -44.06
C LEU A 73 8.49 -6.92 -43.25
N GLN A 74 9.52 -6.09 -43.07
CA GLN A 74 10.71 -6.45 -42.31
C GLN A 74 11.07 -5.31 -41.36
N GLY A 75 11.16 -5.62 -40.08
CA GLY A 75 11.61 -4.72 -39.03
C GLY A 75 12.97 -5.16 -38.49
N GLU A 76 13.93 -4.25 -38.46
CA GLU A 76 15.23 -4.52 -37.81
C GLU A 76 15.05 -4.58 -36.28
N ILE A 77 15.78 -5.49 -35.62
CA ILE A 77 15.79 -5.61 -34.17
C ILE A 77 16.69 -4.53 -33.57
N VAL A 78 16.21 -3.30 -33.68
CA VAL A 78 16.80 -2.11 -33.07
C VAL A 78 15.70 -1.45 -32.23
N PRO A 79 15.91 -1.22 -30.93
CA PRO A 79 14.86 -0.69 -30.06
C PRO A 79 14.39 0.67 -30.57
N TYR A 80 13.09 0.80 -30.84
CA TYR A 80 12.51 2.03 -31.33
C TYR A 80 12.68 3.17 -30.30
N ARG A 81 13.38 4.25 -30.69
CA ARG A 81 13.56 5.46 -29.88
C ARG A 81 12.59 6.55 -30.35
N PRO A 82 11.57 6.94 -29.56
CA PRO A 82 10.73 8.08 -29.93
C PRO A 82 11.55 9.38 -29.88
N VAL A 83 11.49 10.15 -30.96
CA VAL A 83 12.24 11.42 -31.19
C VAL A 83 12.00 12.46 -30.08
N GLN A 84 10.92 12.35 -29.28
CA GLN A 84 10.59 13.26 -28.19
C GLN A 84 11.49 13.15 -26.94
N PHE A 85 12.32 12.10 -26.82
CA PHE A 85 13.29 11.99 -25.71
C PHE A 85 14.61 12.74 -25.93
N ILE A 86 14.76 13.46 -27.06
CA ILE A 86 15.94 14.29 -27.33
C ILE A 86 15.72 15.71 -26.77
N ARG A 87 15.58 15.83 -25.45
CA ARG A 87 15.84 17.10 -24.74
C ARG A 87 16.41 16.79 -23.36
N GLY A 88 17.74 16.81 -23.28
CA GLY A 88 18.50 16.59 -22.04
C GLY A 88 19.57 15.52 -22.23
N ARG A 89 20.79 15.78 -21.73
CA ARG A 89 21.92 14.85 -21.80
C ARG A 89 21.56 13.50 -21.17
N ASP A 90 22.09 12.45 -21.80
CA ASP A 90 22.05 11.03 -21.41
C ASP A 90 20.73 10.30 -21.73
N ALA A 91 20.42 10.20 -23.03
CA ALA A 91 19.77 8.98 -23.51
C ALA A 91 20.79 7.84 -23.35
N GLN A 92 20.88 7.26 -22.15
CA GLN A 92 21.64 6.03 -21.93
C GLN A 92 21.17 5.02 -22.97
N GLU A 93 22.12 4.52 -23.77
CA GLU A 93 21.82 3.44 -24.70
C GLU A 93 21.41 2.23 -23.87
N VAL A 94 20.14 1.84 -23.98
CA VAL A 94 19.65 0.61 -23.36
C VAL A 94 20.40 -0.54 -24.04
N LYS A 95 21.35 -1.13 -23.31
CA LYS A 95 22.14 -2.25 -23.78
C LYS A 95 21.27 -3.51 -23.72
N LEU A 96 20.77 -3.93 -24.87
CA LEU A 96 19.96 -5.14 -24.99
C LEU A 96 20.85 -6.40 -24.93
N SER A 97 20.32 -7.45 -24.32
CA SER A 97 21.00 -8.74 -24.17
C SER A 97 20.22 -9.84 -24.89
N ARG A 98 20.87 -10.53 -25.83
CA ARG A 98 20.31 -11.72 -26.52
C ARG A 98 20.16 -12.90 -25.53
N PRO A 99 19.34 -13.93 -25.84
CA PRO A 99 18.38 -14.02 -26.95
C PRO A 99 17.19 -13.06 -26.78
N TYR A 100 16.45 -12.86 -27.88
CA TYR A 100 15.23 -12.06 -27.89
C TYR A 100 14.01 -12.96 -28.04
N SER A 101 12.91 -12.61 -27.39
CA SER A 101 11.65 -13.34 -27.54
C SER A 101 10.54 -12.44 -28.07
N LEU A 102 9.77 -12.93 -29.04
CA LEU A 102 8.62 -12.25 -29.60
C LEU A 102 7.41 -12.38 -28.66
N VAL A 103 6.93 -11.25 -28.16
CA VAL A 103 5.85 -11.15 -27.17
C VAL A 103 4.50 -10.90 -27.82
N SER A 104 4.44 -10.01 -28.82
CA SER A 104 3.19 -9.73 -29.53
C SER A 104 3.42 -9.10 -30.89
N LEU A 105 2.48 -9.33 -31.79
CA LEU A 105 2.35 -8.62 -33.06
C LEU A 105 1.12 -7.72 -32.94
N HIS A 106 1.31 -6.41 -33.02
CA HIS A 106 0.24 -5.47 -32.72
C HIS A 106 0.22 -4.27 -33.65
N LEU A 107 -0.98 -3.73 -33.81
CA LEU A 107 -1.29 -2.56 -34.62
C LEU A 107 -1.28 -1.33 -33.73
N SER A 108 -0.49 -0.34 -34.13
CA SER A 108 -0.56 1.01 -33.57
C SER A 108 -1.14 1.97 -34.60
N ARG A 109 -1.56 3.14 -34.12
CA ARG A 109 -2.27 4.12 -34.96
C ARG A 109 -1.88 5.55 -34.61
N ARG A 110 -1.75 6.38 -35.65
CA ARG A 110 -1.60 7.84 -35.51
C ARG A 110 -2.95 8.57 -35.60
N GLY A 111 -3.66 8.74 -34.47
CA GLY A 111 -4.81 9.66 -34.27
C GLY A 111 -6.17 9.32 -34.93
N GLY A 112 -7.31 9.78 -34.35
CA GLY A 112 -8.71 9.72 -34.87
C GLY A 112 -9.66 8.73 -34.15
N ASP A 113 -10.77 8.29 -34.77
CA ASP A 113 -11.47 7.02 -34.42
C ASP A 113 -10.92 5.85 -35.26
N ALA A 114 -10.93 4.63 -34.71
CA ALA A 114 -10.43 3.44 -35.41
C ALA A 114 -11.51 2.89 -36.36
N GLU A 115 -11.20 2.72 -37.65
CA GLU A 115 -12.09 1.99 -38.57
C GLU A 115 -11.94 0.48 -38.37
N PRO A 116 -13.01 -0.31 -38.56
CA PRO A 116 -12.90 -1.76 -38.56
C PRO A 116 -12.03 -2.24 -39.71
N GLY A 117 -11.29 -3.32 -39.50
CA GLY A 117 -10.42 -3.89 -40.52
C GLY A 117 -9.98 -5.31 -40.20
N ALA A 118 -9.27 -5.91 -41.14
CA ALA A 118 -8.62 -7.20 -40.97
C ALA A 118 -7.20 -7.20 -41.56
N LEU A 119 -6.32 -7.93 -40.90
CA LEU A 119 -4.94 -8.21 -41.28
C LEU A 119 -4.81 -9.73 -41.46
N PHE A 120 -4.34 -10.14 -42.63
CA PHE A 120 -3.95 -11.50 -42.93
C PHE A 120 -2.43 -11.62 -42.76
N MET A 121 -1.98 -12.68 -42.12
CA MET A 121 -0.57 -12.92 -41.77
C MET A 121 -0.17 -14.32 -42.20
N SER A 122 1.05 -14.44 -42.73
CA SER A 122 1.70 -15.68 -43.13
C SER A 122 3.21 -15.53 -42.97
N ASP A 123 3.91 -16.63 -42.79
CA ASP A 123 5.38 -16.71 -42.87
C ASP A 123 6.10 -15.66 -42.00
N LEU A 124 6.02 -15.83 -40.68
CA LEU A 124 6.86 -15.12 -39.73
C LEU A 124 8.24 -15.78 -39.70
N VAL A 125 9.27 -15.01 -40.00
CA VAL A 125 10.65 -15.50 -40.02
C VAL A 125 11.59 -14.56 -39.28
N ALA A 126 12.59 -15.16 -38.65
CA ALA A 126 13.74 -14.46 -38.10
C ALA A 126 14.82 -14.39 -39.17
N VAL A 127 15.35 -13.19 -39.40
CA VAL A 127 16.40 -12.95 -40.39
C VAL A 127 17.71 -12.74 -39.63
N GLY A 128 18.72 -13.56 -39.93
CA GLY A 128 20.05 -13.46 -39.38
C GLY A 128 21.14 -13.50 -40.46
N PRO A 129 22.42 -13.33 -40.09
CA PRO A 129 23.53 -13.41 -41.02
C PRO A 129 23.71 -14.81 -41.64
N ARG A 130 23.20 -15.86 -40.97
CA ARG A 130 23.25 -17.25 -41.47
C ARG A 130 22.10 -17.63 -42.41
N GLY A 131 21.11 -16.76 -42.57
CA GLY A 131 19.92 -17.00 -43.40
C GLY A 131 18.63 -16.62 -42.68
N GLU A 132 17.51 -17.07 -43.26
CA GLU A 132 16.19 -16.92 -42.65
C GLU A 132 15.78 -18.23 -41.96
N GLU A 133 15.23 -18.11 -40.77
CA GLU A 133 14.68 -19.22 -39.99
C GLU A 133 13.19 -19.00 -39.75
N SER A 134 12.38 -20.03 -40.00
CA SER A 134 10.93 -19.95 -39.81
C SER A 134 10.60 -19.93 -38.32
N VAL A 135 9.84 -18.91 -37.89
CA VAL A 135 9.35 -18.78 -36.52
C VAL A 135 7.93 -19.35 -36.44
N ASP A 136 7.06 -18.98 -37.38
CA ASP A 136 5.68 -19.49 -37.48
C ASP A 136 5.16 -19.32 -38.93
N ASP A 137 4.48 -20.33 -39.48
CA ASP A 137 3.94 -20.31 -40.85
C ASP A 137 2.44 -19.95 -40.92
N PHE A 138 1.81 -19.76 -39.76
CA PHE A 138 0.37 -19.51 -39.57
C PHE A 138 -0.55 -20.53 -40.25
N GLN A 139 -0.11 -21.77 -40.47
CA GLN A 139 -0.98 -22.85 -40.94
C GLN A 139 -1.91 -23.36 -39.82
N SER A 140 -1.50 -23.20 -38.56
CA SER A 140 -2.36 -23.33 -37.38
C SER A 140 -2.29 -22.07 -36.52
N ILE A 141 -3.40 -21.72 -35.87
CA ILE A 141 -3.49 -20.60 -34.92
C ILE A 141 -3.58 -21.06 -33.46
N ASP A 142 -3.44 -22.37 -33.19
CA ASP A 142 -3.68 -22.95 -31.85
C ASP A 142 -2.76 -22.36 -30.77
N GLY A 143 -1.54 -21.96 -31.15
CA GLY A 143 -0.55 -21.32 -30.29
C GLY A 143 -0.71 -19.80 -30.13
N TRP A 144 -1.67 -19.18 -30.82
CA TRP A 144 -1.87 -17.73 -30.84
C TRP A 144 -3.18 -17.31 -30.19
N ARG A 145 -3.18 -16.17 -29.53
CA ARG A 145 -4.35 -15.57 -28.90
C ARG A 145 -4.45 -14.10 -29.24
N VAL A 146 -5.66 -13.59 -29.26
CA VAL A 146 -5.93 -12.15 -29.36
C VAL A 146 -5.49 -11.48 -28.06
N VAL A 147 -4.87 -10.32 -28.17
CA VAL A 147 -4.69 -9.41 -27.02
C VAL A 147 -6.04 -8.76 -26.77
N GLU A 148 -6.76 -9.25 -25.75
CA GLU A 148 -8.11 -8.84 -25.44
C GLU A 148 -8.15 -7.47 -24.75
N ASP A 149 -9.05 -6.58 -25.16
CA ASP A 149 -9.29 -5.34 -24.43
C ASP A 149 -10.32 -5.61 -23.33
N TYR A 150 -9.85 -5.88 -22.11
CA TYR A 150 -10.76 -6.20 -21.00
C TYR A 150 -11.74 -5.09 -20.63
N SER A 151 -11.53 -3.85 -21.09
CA SER A 151 -12.52 -2.77 -20.91
C SER A 151 -13.74 -2.93 -21.82
N LYS A 152 -13.56 -3.57 -22.98
CA LYS A 152 -14.59 -3.86 -24.00
C LYS A 152 -14.25 -5.18 -24.72
N PRO A 153 -14.51 -6.32 -24.09
CA PRO A 153 -14.13 -7.61 -24.64
C PRO A 153 -14.90 -7.93 -25.93
N GLY A 154 -14.29 -8.72 -26.81
CA GLY A 154 -14.91 -9.22 -28.04
C GLY A 154 -14.84 -8.25 -29.23
N LEU A 155 -13.99 -7.22 -29.16
CA LEU A 155 -13.78 -6.29 -30.26
C LEU A 155 -12.75 -6.79 -31.29
N SER A 156 -12.04 -7.88 -31.01
CA SER A 156 -11.06 -8.46 -31.92
C SER A 156 -11.19 -9.97 -31.98
N VAL A 157 -10.91 -10.56 -33.15
CA VAL A 157 -11.03 -12.00 -33.38
C VAL A 157 -9.85 -12.48 -34.23
N LEU A 158 -9.31 -13.65 -33.89
CA LEU A 158 -8.31 -14.37 -34.66
C LEU A 158 -8.92 -15.65 -35.22
N GLU A 159 -8.85 -15.83 -36.54
CA GLU A 159 -9.40 -16.97 -37.25
C GLU A 159 -8.41 -17.50 -38.28
N SER A 160 -8.55 -18.76 -38.68
CA SER A 160 -7.83 -19.30 -39.84
C SER A 160 -8.60 -18.99 -41.12
N SER A 161 -7.91 -18.57 -42.17
CA SER A 161 -8.49 -18.18 -43.46
C SER A 161 -7.93 -19.04 -44.59
N GLU A 162 -8.82 -19.73 -45.31
CA GLU A 162 -8.49 -20.51 -46.52
C GLU A 162 -8.71 -19.69 -47.82
N SER A 163 -9.53 -18.63 -47.76
CA SER A 163 -9.84 -17.81 -48.93
C SER A 163 -8.77 -16.78 -49.30
N VAL A 164 -7.95 -16.40 -48.33
CA VAL A 164 -6.83 -15.47 -48.50
C VAL A 164 -5.62 -16.16 -47.92
N ALA A 165 -4.75 -16.67 -48.78
CA ALA A 165 -3.50 -17.33 -48.40
C ALA A 165 -2.36 -16.80 -49.29
N THR A 166 -1.12 -16.89 -48.81
CA THR A 166 0.06 -16.60 -49.62
C THR A 166 0.26 -17.68 -50.69
N PRO A 167 0.89 -17.35 -51.83
CA PRO A 167 1.23 -18.36 -52.83
C PRO A 167 2.10 -19.47 -52.22
N GLY A 168 1.62 -20.71 -52.24
CA GLY A 168 2.31 -21.87 -51.66
C GLY A 168 1.78 -22.33 -50.30
N SER A 169 0.92 -21.53 -49.65
CA SER A 169 0.30 -21.87 -48.36
C SER A 169 -1.18 -22.20 -48.53
N ALA A 170 -1.69 -23.14 -47.74
CA ALA A 170 -3.11 -23.52 -47.77
C ALA A 170 -3.98 -22.55 -46.94
N LYS A 171 -3.39 -21.97 -45.88
CA LYS A 171 -4.08 -21.13 -44.90
C LYS A 171 -3.26 -19.88 -44.57
N SER A 172 -3.93 -18.88 -44.01
CA SER A 172 -3.30 -17.75 -43.32
C SER A 172 -4.04 -17.43 -42.02
N ALA A 173 -3.38 -16.72 -41.11
CA ALA A 173 -4.03 -16.19 -39.92
C ALA A 173 -4.72 -14.85 -40.24
N ARG A 174 -6.03 -14.77 -39.95
CA ARG A 174 -6.83 -13.56 -40.09
C ARG A 174 -7.10 -12.95 -38.72
N PHE A 175 -6.50 -11.80 -38.46
CA PHE A 175 -6.81 -10.96 -37.31
C PHE A 175 -7.78 -9.84 -37.74
N SER A 176 -8.93 -9.73 -37.09
CA SER A 176 -9.91 -8.68 -37.35
C SER A 176 -10.20 -7.88 -36.09
N TRP A 177 -10.54 -6.60 -36.27
CA TRP A 177 -10.83 -5.69 -35.16
C TRP A 177 -11.99 -4.75 -35.47
N ALA A 178 -12.67 -4.34 -34.42
CA ALA A 178 -13.71 -3.33 -34.40
C ALA A 178 -13.21 -2.01 -33.77
N PRO A 179 -13.89 -0.88 -34.04
CA PRO A 179 -13.64 0.39 -33.38
C PRO A 179 -13.84 0.34 -31.87
N GLY A 180 -13.20 1.25 -31.14
CA GLY A 180 -13.57 1.57 -29.76
C GLY A 180 -12.74 0.91 -28.64
N SER A 181 -11.74 0.11 -29.01
CA SER A 181 -10.70 -0.39 -28.09
C SER A 181 -9.73 0.74 -27.67
N ILE A 182 -9.34 0.74 -26.39
CA ILE A 182 -8.38 1.67 -25.79
C ILE A 182 -6.95 1.10 -25.72
N GLY A 183 -6.81 -0.23 -25.72
CA GLY A 183 -5.52 -0.93 -25.66
C GLY A 183 -4.86 -1.14 -27.04
N ILE A 184 -3.79 -1.94 -27.05
CA ILE A 184 -3.23 -2.41 -28.33
C ILE A 184 -4.17 -3.42 -28.99
N ARG A 185 -4.16 -3.44 -30.33
CA ARG A 185 -4.88 -4.45 -31.11
C ARG A 185 -3.86 -5.40 -31.69
N GLY A 186 -3.90 -6.67 -31.33
CA GLY A 186 -2.92 -7.59 -31.85
C GLY A 186 -3.14 -9.02 -31.42
N ILE A 187 -2.16 -9.83 -31.74
CA ILE A 187 -2.06 -11.23 -31.36
C ILE A 187 -0.77 -11.46 -30.59
N ARG A 188 -0.79 -12.49 -29.75
CA ARG A 188 0.36 -12.93 -28.97
C ARG A 188 0.45 -14.45 -28.97
N PRO A 189 1.64 -15.03 -28.85
CA PRO A 189 1.78 -16.45 -28.62
C PRO A 189 1.41 -16.84 -27.19
N GLY A 190 1.16 -18.13 -27.00
CA GLY A 190 1.03 -18.80 -25.71
C GLY A 190 -0.40 -18.92 -25.17
N PRO A 191 -0.53 -19.36 -23.90
CA PRO A 191 -1.80 -19.75 -23.33
C PRO A 191 -2.73 -18.56 -23.06
N GLU A 192 -3.98 -18.85 -22.68
CA GLU A 192 -4.90 -17.83 -22.19
C GLU A 192 -4.34 -17.12 -20.94
N GLU A 193 -4.61 -15.82 -20.87
CA GLU A 193 -4.18 -14.99 -19.75
C GLU A 193 -4.91 -15.37 -18.48
N LYS A 194 -4.15 -15.59 -17.40
CA LYS A 194 -4.69 -15.77 -16.07
C LYS A 194 -4.81 -14.41 -15.38
N PRO A 195 -5.88 -14.15 -14.63
CA PRO A 195 -5.98 -12.95 -13.80
C PRO A 195 -4.82 -12.83 -12.82
N ILE A 196 -4.32 -11.61 -12.60
CA ILE A 196 -3.23 -11.33 -11.67
C ILE A 196 -3.74 -11.43 -10.23
N PRO A 197 -3.16 -12.30 -9.39
CA PRO A 197 -3.46 -12.32 -7.97
C PRO A 197 -3.17 -10.95 -7.33
N ALA A 198 -4.14 -10.41 -6.59
CA ALA A 198 -4.03 -9.10 -5.97
C ALA A 198 -4.50 -9.12 -4.51
N VAL A 199 -3.77 -8.39 -3.66
CA VAL A 199 -4.24 -7.97 -2.32
C VAL A 199 -4.71 -6.54 -2.43
N VAL A 200 -5.96 -6.28 -2.06
CA VAL A 200 -6.59 -4.97 -2.31
C VAL A 200 -6.95 -4.25 -1.02
N SER A 201 -7.13 -2.93 -1.08
CA SER A 201 -7.64 -2.18 0.06
C SER A 201 -9.13 -2.43 0.29
N ARG A 202 -9.63 -2.23 1.52
CA ARG A 202 -11.08 -2.34 1.79
C ARG A 202 -11.89 -1.38 0.91
N ARG A 203 -11.39 -0.17 0.69
CA ARG A 203 -12.01 0.83 -0.20
C ARG A 203 -12.08 0.37 -1.65
N PHE A 204 -11.12 -0.43 -2.12
CA PHE A 204 -11.16 -1.01 -3.46
C PHE A 204 -12.38 -1.94 -3.62
N LEU A 205 -12.66 -2.80 -2.63
CA LEU A 205 -13.84 -3.69 -2.67
C LEU A 205 -15.16 -2.92 -2.74
N GLU A 206 -15.26 -1.84 -1.97
CA GLU A 206 -16.46 -0.99 -1.94
C GLU A 206 -16.71 -0.31 -3.28
N VAL A 207 -15.65 0.26 -3.90
CA VAL A 207 -15.76 0.96 -5.18
C VAL A 207 -16.01 -0.02 -6.34
N ALA A 208 -15.38 -1.19 -6.30
CA ALA A 208 -15.50 -2.21 -7.35
C ALA A 208 -16.71 -3.14 -7.17
N ASP A 209 -17.51 -2.95 -6.11
CA ASP A 209 -18.58 -3.86 -5.66
C ASP A 209 -18.14 -5.33 -5.77
N ALA A 210 -17.03 -5.64 -5.08
CA ALA A 210 -16.30 -6.89 -5.24
C ALA A 210 -16.10 -7.60 -3.90
N LYS A 211 -15.93 -8.93 -3.97
CA LYS A 211 -15.61 -9.78 -2.82
C LYS A 211 -14.30 -10.52 -3.03
N VAL A 212 -13.74 -11.03 -1.94
CA VAL A 212 -12.57 -11.92 -2.02
C VAL A 212 -12.93 -13.15 -2.85
N GLY A 213 -12.08 -13.49 -3.81
CA GLY A 213 -12.31 -14.55 -4.80
C GLY A 213 -12.75 -14.03 -6.17
N ASP A 214 -13.35 -12.83 -6.23
CA ASP A 214 -13.82 -12.25 -7.48
C ASP A 214 -12.66 -11.86 -8.41
N VAL A 215 -12.92 -11.96 -9.71
CA VAL A 215 -12.09 -11.34 -10.75
C VAL A 215 -12.72 -10.02 -11.16
N ARG A 216 -11.91 -8.96 -11.21
CA ARG A 216 -12.35 -7.62 -11.63
C ARG A 216 -11.40 -7.05 -12.66
N THR A 217 -11.97 -6.43 -13.69
CA THR A 217 -11.22 -5.63 -14.65
C THR A 217 -10.82 -4.31 -13.99
N VAL A 218 -9.52 -4.03 -13.98
CA VAL A 218 -8.97 -2.76 -13.50
C VAL A 218 -8.43 -1.98 -14.70
N GLY A 219 -9.06 -0.85 -14.97
CA GLY A 219 -8.60 0.10 -15.97
C GLY A 219 -7.40 0.89 -15.46
N LEU A 220 -6.32 0.84 -16.22
CA LEU A 220 -5.17 1.73 -16.12
C LEU A 220 -5.35 2.87 -17.14
N SER A 221 -4.41 3.82 -17.20
CA SER A 221 -4.55 5.02 -18.03
C SER A 221 -4.74 4.73 -19.53
N THR A 222 -4.18 3.63 -20.04
CA THR A 222 -4.15 3.32 -21.48
C THR A 222 -4.54 1.88 -21.83
N PHE A 223 -4.88 1.05 -20.85
CA PHE A 223 -5.29 -0.35 -21.04
C PHE A 223 -5.97 -0.86 -19.78
N ALA A 224 -6.49 -2.08 -19.78
CA ALA A 224 -7.08 -2.71 -18.61
C ALA A 224 -6.45 -4.09 -18.36
N LEU A 225 -6.48 -4.54 -17.11
CA LEU A 225 -5.99 -5.87 -16.69
C LEU A 225 -7.04 -6.57 -15.83
N LEU A 226 -6.98 -7.91 -15.79
CA LEU A 226 -7.79 -8.71 -14.89
C LEU A 226 -7.05 -8.93 -13.58
N LEU A 227 -7.65 -8.51 -12.46
CA LEU A 227 -7.14 -8.81 -11.12
C LEU A 227 -8.05 -9.83 -10.44
N GLN A 228 -7.46 -10.87 -9.84
CA GLN A 228 -8.14 -11.79 -8.93
C GLN A 228 -7.89 -11.37 -7.48
N ILE A 229 -8.95 -11.07 -6.76
CA ILE A 229 -8.87 -10.60 -5.38
C ILE A 229 -8.59 -11.80 -4.47
N LYS A 230 -7.38 -11.87 -3.90
CA LYS A 230 -6.96 -12.96 -3.00
C LYS A 230 -7.14 -12.62 -1.52
N ALA A 231 -6.89 -11.36 -1.16
CA ALA A 231 -7.00 -10.91 0.22
C ALA A 231 -7.27 -9.40 0.28
N VAL A 232 -7.58 -8.93 1.48
CA VAL A 232 -7.82 -7.51 1.79
C VAL A 232 -6.81 -7.06 2.84
N VAL A 233 -6.29 -5.86 2.67
CA VAL A 233 -5.44 -5.19 3.67
C VAL A 233 -5.98 -3.79 3.94
N ASP A 234 -5.86 -3.34 5.19
CA ASP A 234 -6.33 -2.00 5.55
C ASP A 234 -5.32 -0.92 5.17
N TYR A 235 -4.02 -1.18 5.38
CA TYR A 235 -2.95 -0.22 5.14
C TYR A 235 -1.80 -0.84 4.34
N PHE A 236 -1.21 -0.04 3.45
CA PHE A 236 0.07 -0.34 2.83
C PHE A 236 0.98 0.88 3.01
N PRO A 237 2.28 0.68 3.25
CA PRO A 237 3.19 1.81 3.39
C PRO A 237 3.15 2.76 2.19
N THR A 238 3.42 4.05 2.42
CA THR A 238 3.37 5.16 1.44
C THR A 238 2.03 5.43 0.75
N VAL A 239 0.99 4.62 1.00
CA VAL A 239 -0.34 4.76 0.39
C VAL A 239 -1.42 5.01 1.45
N ASP A 240 -2.19 6.08 1.26
CA ASP A 240 -3.36 6.36 2.12
C ASP A 240 -4.64 5.72 1.53
N PRO A 241 -5.18 4.65 2.14
CA PRO A 241 -6.40 3.98 1.69
C PRO A 241 -7.64 4.88 1.66
N ASN A 242 -7.66 5.95 2.46
CA ASN A 242 -8.80 6.87 2.56
C ASN A 242 -8.84 7.83 1.37
N GLN A 243 -7.68 8.13 0.76
CA GLN A 243 -7.59 9.02 -0.40
C GLN A 243 -7.82 8.26 -1.70
N LYS A 244 -7.20 7.08 -1.85
CA LYS A 244 -7.27 6.28 -3.08
C LYS A 244 -7.34 4.79 -2.77
N PRO A 245 -8.23 4.04 -3.45
CA PRO A 245 -8.16 2.58 -3.40
C PRO A 245 -6.85 2.10 -4.03
N PHE A 246 -6.30 0.99 -3.52
CA PHE A 246 -5.06 0.43 -4.02
C PHE A 246 -5.13 -1.09 -4.14
N ALA A 247 -4.23 -1.64 -4.96
CA ALA A 247 -4.01 -3.06 -5.12
C ALA A 247 -2.51 -3.34 -5.11
N ILE A 248 -2.12 -4.43 -4.48
CA ILE A 248 -0.76 -4.95 -4.39
C ILE A 248 -0.73 -6.22 -5.24
N VAL A 249 0.21 -6.28 -6.17
CA VAL A 249 0.38 -7.39 -7.11
C VAL A 249 1.85 -7.76 -7.18
N ASP A 250 2.15 -8.95 -7.68
CA ASP A 250 3.52 -9.32 -8.04
C ASP A 250 4.03 -8.42 -9.19
N LEU A 251 5.21 -7.84 -9.00
CA LEU A 251 5.76 -6.84 -9.92
C LEU A 251 6.13 -7.46 -11.27
N GLU A 252 6.73 -8.64 -11.27
CA GLU A 252 7.16 -9.31 -12.50
C GLU A 252 5.95 -9.69 -13.35
N THR A 253 4.96 -10.34 -12.72
CA THR A 253 3.68 -10.70 -13.37
C THR A 253 2.97 -9.45 -13.91
N TYR A 254 2.95 -8.37 -13.14
CA TYR A 254 2.36 -7.10 -13.57
C TYR A 254 3.08 -6.50 -14.78
N ILE A 255 4.40 -6.43 -14.77
CA ILE A 255 5.19 -5.89 -15.91
C ILE A 255 4.97 -6.77 -17.15
N GLN A 256 5.02 -8.10 -17.01
CA GLN A 256 4.82 -9.02 -18.12
C GLN A 256 3.44 -8.83 -18.76
N GLN A 257 2.36 -8.87 -17.97
CA GLN A 257 1.01 -8.69 -18.49
C GLN A 257 0.75 -7.26 -18.97
N ALA A 258 1.26 -6.23 -18.28
CA ALA A 258 1.16 -4.85 -18.75
C ALA A 258 1.79 -4.67 -20.13
N ASN A 259 2.92 -5.34 -20.41
CA ASN A 259 3.54 -5.34 -21.73
C ASN A 259 2.76 -6.15 -22.78
N LEU A 260 1.77 -6.95 -22.43
CA LEU A 260 0.86 -7.52 -23.43
C LEU A 260 -0.16 -6.49 -23.90
N HIS A 261 -0.55 -5.53 -23.07
CA HIS A 261 -1.69 -4.64 -23.32
C HIS A 261 -1.32 -3.18 -23.57
N SER A 262 -0.18 -2.75 -23.04
CA SER A 262 0.24 -1.35 -23.07
C SER A 262 0.64 -0.91 -24.49
N PRO A 263 0.19 0.26 -24.96
CA PRO A 263 0.63 0.83 -26.24
C PRO A 263 2.11 1.17 -26.35
N ARG A 264 2.83 1.16 -25.23
CA ARG A 264 4.27 1.40 -25.15
C ARG A 264 4.91 0.37 -24.22
N PRO A 265 6.20 0.06 -24.38
CA PRO A 265 6.89 -0.79 -23.42
C PRO A 265 6.74 -0.21 -22.03
N PHE A 266 6.30 -1.06 -21.11
CA PHE A 266 6.02 -0.72 -19.72
C PHE A 266 7.09 -1.38 -18.84
N GLY A 267 7.54 -0.72 -17.77
CA GLY A 267 8.51 -1.34 -16.87
C GLY A 267 9.18 -0.37 -15.92
N GLY A 268 10.01 -0.94 -15.05
CA GLY A 268 10.75 -0.23 -14.01
C GLY A 268 10.05 -0.25 -12.65
N SER A 269 10.86 -0.13 -11.60
CA SER A 269 10.40 0.12 -10.23
C SER A 269 10.48 1.60 -9.94
N ASN A 270 9.42 2.18 -9.38
CA ASN A 270 9.43 3.58 -8.96
C ASN A 270 10.08 3.76 -7.58
N GLU A 271 10.01 2.73 -6.75
CA GLU A 271 10.52 2.73 -5.38
C GLU A 271 11.23 1.39 -5.10
N LEU A 272 12.31 1.45 -4.33
CA LEU A 272 13.05 0.27 -3.89
C LEU A 272 13.06 0.22 -2.36
N TRP A 273 12.54 -0.87 -1.81
CA TRP A 273 12.42 -1.09 -0.38
C TRP A 273 13.54 -2.02 0.08
N VAL A 274 14.50 -1.48 0.82
CA VAL A 274 15.69 -2.23 1.27
C VAL A 274 15.70 -2.32 2.78
N ARG A 275 15.88 -3.55 3.29
CA ARG A 275 16.19 -3.79 4.69
C ARG A 275 17.70 -3.98 4.82
N LEU A 276 18.34 -3.07 5.54
CA LEU A 276 19.75 -3.15 5.83
C LEU A 276 20.02 -4.15 6.96
N PRO A 277 21.02 -5.04 6.83
CA PRO A 277 21.52 -5.80 7.97
C PRO A 277 22.13 -4.85 9.00
N ASP A 278 21.89 -5.11 10.29
CA ASP A 278 22.21 -4.17 11.37
C ASP A 278 23.68 -3.69 11.38
N GLY A 279 23.87 -2.39 11.67
CA GLY A 279 25.10 -1.80 12.23
C GLY A 279 26.15 -1.23 11.27
N ASN A 280 26.32 -1.77 10.06
CA ASN A 280 27.48 -1.42 9.21
C ASN A 280 27.15 -0.91 7.79
N SER A 281 25.89 -0.98 7.35
CA SER A 281 25.51 -0.53 6.01
C SER A 281 24.95 0.88 6.08
N SER A 282 25.60 1.84 5.40
CA SER A 282 25.08 3.20 5.27
C SER A 282 24.12 3.30 4.09
N VAL A 283 23.15 4.21 4.23
CA VAL A 283 22.22 4.57 3.15
C VAL A 283 23.00 5.03 1.91
N ASP A 284 24.05 5.83 2.11
CA ASP A 284 24.92 6.32 1.04
C ASP A 284 25.59 5.20 0.25
N ALA A 285 26.01 4.11 0.91
CA ALA A 285 26.62 2.97 0.24
C ALA A 285 25.63 2.25 -0.68
N VAL A 286 24.36 2.13 -0.26
CA VAL A 286 23.30 1.57 -1.11
C VAL A 286 23.01 2.51 -2.27
N THR A 287 22.86 3.80 -2.01
CA THR A 287 22.61 4.81 -3.06
C THR A 287 23.72 4.81 -4.11
N ALA A 288 24.99 4.78 -3.69
CA ALA A 288 26.13 4.70 -4.59
C ALA A 288 26.16 3.38 -5.39
N ALA A 289 25.79 2.26 -4.78
CA ALA A 289 25.72 0.98 -5.47
C ALA A 289 24.59 0.92 -6.52
N VAL A 290 23.45 1.57 -6.24
CA VAL A 290 22.33 1.68 -7.18
C VAL A 290 22.68 2.63 -8.34
N ASP A 291 23.30 3.77 -8.04
CA ASP A 291 23.75 4.73 -9.05
C ASP A 291 24.85 4.14 -9.95
N GLY A 292 25.79 3.38 -9.36
CA GLY A 292 26.82 2.65 -10.11
C GLY A 292 26.27 1.55 -11.04
N LYS A 293 25.04 1.10 -10.82
CA LYS A 293 24.32 0.18 -11.73
C LYS A 293 23.47 0.91 -12.78
N GLY A 294 23.55 2.23 -12.85
CA GLY A 294 22.86 3.07 -13.84
C GLY A 294 21.45 3.50 -13.43
N ALA A 295 21.02 3.24 -12.20
CA ALA A 295 19.72 3.68 -11.69
C ALA A 295 19.87 4.98 -10.89
N ARG A 296 19.19 6.05 -11.30
CA ARG A 296 19.24 7.34 -10.62
C ARG A 296 18.33 7.34 -9.39
N VAL A 297 18.91 7.45 -8.21
CA VAL A 297 18.15 7.66 -6.96
C VAL A 297 17.80 9.14 -6.84
N ARG A 298 16.50 9.45 -6.75
CA ARG A 298 16.01 10.83 -6.61
C ARG A 298 15.89 11.26 -5.17
N GLU A 299 15.28 10.39 -4.36
CA GLU A 299 14.95 10.64 -2.96
C GLU A 299 15.29 9.40 -2.16
N THR A 300 15.61 9.58 -0.89
CA THR A 300 15.93 8.49 0.00
C THR A 300 15.25 8.71 1.33
N TYR A 301 14.55 7.69 1.79
CA TYR A 301 13.77 7.71 3.01
C TYR A 301 14.25 6.62 3.94
N VAL A 302 14.62 7.02 5.16
CA VAL A 302 15.01 6.10 6.22
C VAL A 302 13.83 5.96 7.16
N ALA A 303 13.28 4.76 7.27
CA ALA A 303 12.08 4.52 8.06
C ALA A 303 12.26 4.92 9.54
N SER A 304 13.44 4.67 10.13
CA SER A 304 13.75 5.10 11.50
C SER A 304 13.70 6.61 11.65
N ASP A 305 14.30 7.35 10.73
CA ASP A 305 14.36 8.81 10.80
C ASP A 305 12.99 9.44 10.60
N MET A 306 12.15 8.86 9.74
CA MET A 306 10.75 9.27 9.58
C MET A 306 9.92 9.05 10.85
N VAL A 307 10.18 7.96 11.57
CA VAL A 307 9.54 7.71 12.88
C VAL A 307 10.05 8.71 13.91
N LEU A 308 11.37 8.91 13.99
CA LEU A 308 11.98 9.86 14.93
C LEU A 308 11.52 11.29 14.67
N GLN A 309 11.42 11.75 13.42
CA GLN A 309 10.92 13.08 13.09
C GLN A 309 9.45 13.31 13.51
N ARG A 310 8.64 12.24 13.54
CA ARG A 310 7.24 12.32 14.02
C ARG A 310 7.13 12.23 15.54
N VAL A 311 8.05 11.55 16.21
CA VAL A 311 8.05 11.32 17.67
C VAL A 311 8.81 12.41 18.43
N GLU A 312 9.96 12.83 17.91
CA GLU A 312 10.86 13.78 18.55
C GLU A 312 10.63 15.20 18.02
N GLN A 313 9.66 15.88 18.60
CA GLN A 313 9.84 17.30 18.90
C GLN A 313 10.19 17.38 20.39
N PRO A 314 11.47 17.28 20.80
CA PRO A 314 11.86 17.16 22.21
C PRO A 314 11.39 18.36 23.04
N LEU A 315 11.39 19.55 22.43
CA LEU A 315 10.93 20.78 23.06
C LEU A 315 9.40 20.79 23.29
N VAL A 316 8.64 20.23 22.35
CA VAL A 316 7.17 20.17 22.43
C VAL A 316 6.73 19.05 23.36
N THR A 317 7.27 17.84 23.20
CA THR A 317 6.98 16.69 24.06
C THR A 317 7.41 16.91 25.52
N ALA A 318 8.59 17.49 25.77
CA ALA A 318 9.00 17.86 27.14
C ALA A 318 8.14 18.99 27.73
N GLY A 319 7.72 19.95 26.90
CA GLY A 319 6.83 21.04 27.31
C GLY A 319 5.44 20.54 27.73
N TRP A 320 4.79 19.72 26.90
CA TRP A 320 3.47 19.13 27.20
C TRP A 320 3.54 18.14 28.36
N GLY A 321 4.56 17.27 28.39
CA GLY A 321 4.76 16.33 29.49
C GLY A 321 4.95 17.04 30.84
N GLY A 322 5.80 18.07 30.89
CA GLY A 322 5.99 18.88 32.09
C GLY A 322 4.71 19.61 32.52
N LEU A 323 3.98 20.19 31.57
CA LEU A 323 2.70 20.86 31.85
C LEU A 323 1.66 19.89 32.43
N LEU A 324 1.52 18.69 31.86
CA LEU A 324 0.59 17.66 32.33
C LEU A 324 0.94 17.20 33.76
N VAL A 325 2.23 17.04 34.08
CA VAL A 325 2.67 16.70 35.45
C VAL A 325 2.32 17.83 36.44
N LEU A 326 2.53 19.09 36.07
CA LEU A 326 2.18 20.24 36.90
C LEU A 326 0.67 20.35 37.12
N LEU A 327 -0.14 20.17 36.07
CA LEU A 327 -1.60 20.15 36.16
C LEU A 327 -2.09 19.00 37.03
N PHE A 328 -1.51 17.81 36.87
CA PHE A 328 -1.81 16.67 37.71
C PHE A 328 -1.48 16.95 39.17
N LEU A 329 -0.30 17.51 39.47
CA LEU A 329 0.08 17.87 40.83
C LEU A 329 -0.87 18.94 41.43
N ALA A 330 -1.24 19.95 40.65
CA ALA A 330 -2.20 20.96 41.06
C ALA A 330 -3.57 20.35 41.40
N LEU A 331 -4.04 19.40 40.58
CA LEU A 331 -5.29 18.66 40.82
C LEU A 331 -5.20 17.77 42.06
N VAL A 332 -4.07 17.08 42.29
CA VAL A 332 -3.82 16.29 43.50
C VAL A 332 -3.89 17.19 44.74
N LEU A 333 -3.25 18.37 44.72
CA LEU A 333 -3.26 19.32 45.82
C LEU A 333 -4.66 19.91 46.07
N ALA A 334 -5.40 20.24 45.01
CA ALA A 334 -6.77 20.72 45.10
C ALA A 334 -7.71 19.64 45.68
N SER A 335 -7.59 18.40 45.20
CA SER A 335 -8.33 17.24 45.72
C SER A 335 -8.01 16.97 47.18
N ALA A 336 -6.72 16.96 47.54
CA ALA A 336 -6.22 16.81 48.90
C ALA A 336 -6.82 17.88 49.84
N SER A 337 -6.88 19.14 49.39
CA SER A 337 -7.49 20.25 50.15
C SER A 337 -9.00 20.04 50.33
N GLY A 338 -9.71 19.57 49.30
CA GLY A 338 -11.13 19.23 49.37
C GLY A 338 -11.43 18.09 50.36
N VAL A 339 -10.65 17.00 50.29
CA VAL A 339 -10.76 15.87 51.24
C VAL A 339 -10.45 16.33 52.66
N MET A 340 -9.47 17.22 52.85
CA MET A 340 -9.14 17.77 54.16
C MET A 340 -10.30 18.59 54.74
N LEU A 341 -10.92 19.46 53.94
CA LEU A 341 -12.07 20.25 54.37
C LEU A 341 -13.27 19.35 54.71
N PHE A 342 -13.57 18.39 53.84
CA PHE A 342 -14.64 17.41 54.07
C PHE A 342 -14.41 16.62 55.36
N SER A 343 -13.20 16.08 55.55
CA SER A 343 -12.84 15.29 56.73
C SER A 343 -12.89 16.12 58.02
N PHE A 344 -12.54 17.42 57.94
CA PHE A 344 -12.63 18.33 59.08
C PHE A 344 -14.08 18.59 59.51
N ILE A 345 -14.97 18.85 58.55
CA ILE A 345 -16.40 19.06 58.81
C ILE A 345 -17.04 17.77 59.35
N ASP A 346 -16.84 16.64 58.68
CA ASP A 346 -17.39 15.33 59.08
C ASP A 346 -16.93 14.92 60.50
N SER A 347 -15.64 15.14 60.81
CA SER A 347 -15.10 14.88 62.14
C SER A 347 -15.75 15.78 63.20
N ARG A 348 -16.00 17.05 62.89
CA ARG A 348 -16.63 17.99 63.84
C ARG A 348 -18.09 17.65 64.10
N GLU A 349 -18.85 17.27 63.08
CA GLU A 349 -20.26 16.90 63.21
C GLU A 349 -20.43 15.58 63.99
N ARG A 350 -19.55 14.59 63.75
CA ARG A 350 -19.60 13.28 64.41
C ARG A 350 -18.94 13.22 65.79
N GLN A 351 -18.37 14.32 66.30
CA GLN A 351 -17.70 14.34 67.61
C GLN A 351 -18.64 13.93 68.76
N THR A 352 -19.91 14.34 68.71
CA THR A 352 -20.92 13.99 69.72
C THR A 352 -21.33 12.52 69.63
N GLU A 353 -21.49 12.00 68.42
CA GLU A 353 -21.78 10.59 68.17
C GLU A 353 -20.63 9.68 68.61
N PHE A 354 -19.38 10.06 68.32
CA PHE A 354 -18.20 9.33 68.77
C PHE A 354 -18.01 9.38 70.29
N ALA A 355 -18.40 10.48 70.94
CA ALA A 355 -18.41 10.57 72.40
C ALA A 355 -19.42 9.60 73.02
N LEU A 356 -20.63 9.47 72.45
CA LEU A 356 -21.65 8.50 72.88
C LEU A 356 -21.25 7.05 72.62
N LEU A 357 -20.68 6.74 71.45
CA LEU A 357 -20.17 5.40 71.15
C LEU A 357 -19.02 5.01 72.09
N ARG A 358 -18.24 5.98 72.54
CA ARG A 358 -17.16 5.77 73.50
C ARG A 358 -17.66 5.51 74.92
N THR A 359 -18.75 6.15 75.37
CA THR A 359 -19.37 5.83 76.67
C THR A 359 -20.01 4.44 76.68
N LEU A 360 -20.44 3.95 75.51
CA LEU A 360 -20.92 2.57 75.30
C LEU A 360 -19.79 1.53 75.17
N GLY A 361 -18.53 1.91 75.32
CA GLY A 361 -17.38 0.99 75.37
C GLY A 361 -16.63 0.79 74.03
N SER A 362 -16.92 1.57 72.99
CA SER A 362 -16.20 1.48 71.72
C SER A 362 -14.73 1.86 71.85
N SER A 363 -13.84 1.06 71.26
CA SER A 363 -12.39 1.28 71.31
C SER A 363 -11.95 2.39 70.33
N ARG A 364 -10.87 3.12 70.67
CA ARG A 364 -10.28 4.15 69.79
C ARG A 364 -9.90 3.62 68.40
N ARG A 365 -9.55 2.32 68.31
CA ARG A 365 -9.21 1.66 67.04
C ARG A 365 -10.44 1.43 66.16
N GLN A 366 -11.59 1.08 66.74
CA GLN A 366 -12.85 0.90 66.01
C GLN A 366 -13.37 2.22 65.45
N LEU A 367 -13.28 3.31 66.23
CA LEU A 367 -13.67 4.64 65.79
C LEU A 367 -12.78 5.16 64.65
N ASN A 368 -11.45 5.03 64.77
CA ASN A 368 -10.53 5.39 63.68
C ASN A 368 -10.71 4.50 62.44
N GLY A 369 -11.00 3.21 62.63
CA GLY A 369 -11.26 2.28 61.52
C GLY A 369 -12.48 2.66 60.69
N ALA A 370 -13.55 3.14 61.33
CA ALA A 370 -14.75 3.61 60.63
C ALA A 370 -14.47 4.85 59.74
N VAL A 371 -13.66 5.79 60.24
CA VAL A 371 -13.24 6.99 59.48
C VAL A 371 -12.37 6.60 58.28
N TRP A 372 -11.37 5.72 58.48
CA TRP A 372 -10.55 5.19 57.40
C TRP A 372 -11.37 4.45 56.35
N PHE A 373 -12.35 3.63 56.78
CA PHE A 373 -13.22 2.91 55.86
C PHE A 373 -14.04 3.85 54.98
N ASN A 374 -14.62 4.90 55.55
CA ASN A 374 -15.37 5.91 54.79
C ASN A 374 -14.49 6.59 53.72
N ILE A 375 -13.28 7.01 54.11
CA ILE A 375 -12.33 7.68 53.22
C ILE A 375 -11.87 6.75 52.10
N VAL A 376 -11.57 5.49 52.41
CA VAL A 376 -11.21 4.48 51.41
C VAL A 376 -12.34 4.27 50.42
N LEU A 377 -13.59 4.23 50.88
CA LEU A 377 -14.76 4.08 50.01
C LEU A 377 -14.92 5.30 49.08
N ILE A 378 -14.80 6.52 49.61
CA ILE A 378 -14.84 7.75 48.81
C ILE A 378 -13.70 7.76 47.79
N ALA A 379 -12.48 7.39 48.19
CA ALA A 379 -11.33 7.33 47.30
C ALA A 379 -11.52 6.31 46.18
N ILE A 380 -12.00 5.10 46.49
CA ILE A 380 -12.30 4.07 45.49
C ILE A 380 -13.37 4.56 44.52
N CYS A 381 -14.50 5.09 45.01
CA CYS A 381 -15.55 5.64 44.17
C CYS A 381 -15.03 6.78 43.28
N GLY A 382 -14.21 7.67 43.82
CA GLY A 382 -13.58 8.75 43.07
C GLY A 382 -12.64 8.25 41.97
N ILE A 383 -11.81 7.25 42.26
CA ILE A 383 -10.92 6.62 41.27
C ILE A 383 -11.74 5.95 40.16
N VAL A 384 -12.76 5.17 40.51
CA VAL A 384 -13.60 4.47 39.54
C VAL A 384 -14.33 5.46 38.63
N LEU A 385 -15.00 6.46 39.21
CA LEU A 385 -15.72 7.47 38.43
C LEU A 385 -14.78 8.35 37.60
N GLY A 386 -13.66 8.79 38.18
CA GLY A 386 -12.66 9.60 37.49
C GLY A 386 -12.02 8.86 36.32
N THR A 387 -11.71 7.57 36.50
CA THR A 387 -11.16 6.72 35.43
C THR A 387 -12.19 6.52 34.32
N GLY A 388 -13.45 6.23 34.68
CA GLY A 388 -14.54 6.09 33.70
C GLY A 388 -14.76 7.36 32.89
N ALA A 389 -14.79 8.52 33.55
CA ALA A 389 -14.91 9.82 32.89
C ALA A 389 -13.70 10.12 31.99
N GLY A 390 -12.48 9.85 32.46
CA GLY A 390 -11.25 10.01 31.69
C GLY A 390 -11.22 9.16 30.43
N LEU A 391 -11.62 7.88 30.52
CA LEU A 391 -11.75 6.98 29.38
C LEU A 391 -12.80 7.47 28.39
N PHE A 392 -13.97 7.90 28.89
CA PHE A 392 -15.05 8.42 28.06
C PHE A 392 -14.60 9.66 27.26
N ILE A 393 -13.95 10.61 27.92
CA ILE A 393 -13.40 11.81 27.28
C ILE A 393 -12.31 11.43 26.27
N GLY A 394 -11.39 10.53 26.64
CA GLY A 394 -10.31 10.07 25.77
C GLY A 394 -10.84 9.46 24.47
N VAL A 395 -11.79 8.53 24.56
CA VAL A 395 -12.41 7.90 23.38
C VAL A 395 -13.20 8.92 22.54
N SER A 396 -13.84 9.90 23.17
CA SER A 396 -14.65 10.91 22.46
C SER A 396 -13.81 11.96 21.73
N LEU A 397 -12.62 12.29 22.25
CA LEU A 397 -11.73 13.29 21.67
C LEU A 397 -10.85 12.72 20.55
N LEU A 398 -10.53 11.42 20.56
CA LEU A 398 -9.66 10.80 19.56
C LEU A 398 -10.09 11.11 18.11
N PRO A 399 -11.37 10.94 17.70
CA PRO A 399 -11.79 11.24 16.32
C PRO A 399 -11.69 12.72 15.94
N LEU A 400 -11.71 13.64 16.92
CA LEU A 400 -11.57 15.07 16.67
C LEU A 400 -10.10 15.44 16.42
N MET A 401 -9.17 14.72 17.05
CA MET A 401 -7.73 14.88 16.83
C MET A 401 -7.24 14.21 15.55
N GLU A 402 -8.02 13.26 15.00
CA GLU A 402 -7.70 12.61 13.73
C GLU A 402 -7.70 13.57 12.54
N VAL A 403 -8.34 14.74 12.64
CA VAL A 403 -8.32 15.76 11.59
C VAL A 403 -7.19 16.75 11.87
N ALA A 404 -6.12 16.69 11.09
CA ALA A 404 -5.02 17.66 11.17
C ALA A 404 -5.52 19.07 10.84
N GLU A 405 -4.79 20.11 11.25
CA GLU A 405 -5.11 21.52 10.96
C GLU A 405 -5.25 21.81 9.45
N GLU A 406 -4.68 20.96 8.60
CA GLU A 406 -4.72 21.01 7.14
C GLU A 406 -5.92 20.26 6.52
N GLY A 407 -6.83 19.71 7.35
CA GLY A 407 -8.04 18.99 6.90
C GLY A 407 -7.79 17.57 6.40
N THR A 408 -6.56 17.06 6.53
CA THR A 408 -6.19 15.68 6.20
C THR A 408 -6.31 14.79 7.44
N ARG A 409 -6.87 13.59 7.28
CA ARG A 409 -6.94 12.63 8.39
C ARG A 409 -5.56 12.03 8.64
N VAL A 410 -5.17 11.92 9.91
CA VAL A 410 -3.97 11.19 10.30
C VAL A 410 -4.18 9.70 10.01
N THR A 411 -3.30 9.13 9.21
CA THR A 411 -3.33 7.73 8.79
C THR A 411 -2.05 7.03 9.24
N PRO A 412 -2.10 5.87 9.91
CA PRO A 412 -3.30 5.12 10.36
C PRO A 412 -4.10 5.82 11.47
N SER A 413 -5.34 5.37 11.71
CA SER A 413 -6.22 5.93 12.75
C SER A 413 -5.57 5.89 14.14
N MET A 414 -5.83 6.90 14.95
CA MET A 414 -5.25 6.97 16.30
C MET A 414 -5.89 5.90 17.19
N VAL A 415 -5.05 5.15 17.90
CA VAL A 415 -5.51 4.14 18.87
C VAL A 415 -5.25 4.66 20.27
N LEU A 416 -6.23 4.50 21.17
CA LEU A 416 -6.05 4.78 22.58
C LEU A 416 -5.04 3.78 23.17
N GLN A 417 -3.83 4.25 23.48
CA GLN A 417 -2.85 3.47 24.20
C GLN A 417 -2.80 3.93 25.67
N ILE A 418 -3.06 3.01 26.59
CA ILE A 418 -2.99 3.25 28.02
C ILE A 418 -1.64 2.74 28.52
N ASP A 419 -0.81 3.65 29.03
CA ASP A 419 0.38 3.28 29.79
C ASP A 419 -0.02 2.94 31.24
N TRP A 420 -0.14 1.64 31.50
CA TRP A 420 -0.50 1.10 32.81
C TRP A 420 0.50 1.47 33.91
N LEU A 421 1.77 1.68 33.57
CA LEU A 421 2.79 2.08 34.56
C LEU A 421 2.52 3.50 35.03
N THR A 422 2.38 4.44 34.09
CA THR A 422 2.05 5.84 34.39
C THR A 422 0.73 5.94 35.17
N MET A 423 -0.30 5.19 34.75
CA MET A 423 -1.59 5.14 35.43
C MET A 423 -1.48 4.58 36.86
N GLY A 424 -0.69 3.53 37.06
CA GLY A 424 -0.41 2.96 38.39
C GLY A 424 0.32 3.94 39.32
N VAL A 425 1.31 4.67 38.80
CA VAL A 425 2.01 5.73 39.55
C VAL A 425 1.05 6.85 39.94
N SER A 426 0.18 7.31 39.03
CA SER A 426 -0.82 8.34 39.33
C SER A 426 -1.79 7.91 40.44
N TYR A 427 -2.26 6.65 40.43
CA TYR A 427 -3.10 6.13 41.51
C TYR A 427 -2.36 6.05 42.85
N LEU A 428 -1.09 5.65 42.84
CA LEU A 428 -0.26 5.63 44.05
C LEU A 428 -0.09 7.04 44.62
N VAL A 429 0.17 8.04 43.77
CA VAL A 429 0.26 9.45 44.20
C VAL A 429 -1.06 9.94 44.79
N LEU A 430 -2.19 9.64 44.16
CA LEU A 430 -3.51 10.01 44.69
C LEU A 430 -3.81 9.33 46.03
N ALA A 431 -3.49 8.03 46.16
CA ALA A 431 -3.70 7.27 47.38
C ALA A 431 -2.83 7.79 48.52
N THR A 432 -1.54 8.04 48.27
CA THR A 432 -0.60 8.59 49.26
C THR A 432 -0.97 10.01 49.66
N GLY A 433 -1.36 10.88 48.71
CA GLY A 433 -1.82 12.23 48.99
C GLY A 433 -3.06 12.25 49.89
N THR A 434 -4.06 11.42 49.56
CA THR A 434 -5.30 11.28 50.35
C THR A 434 -5.03 10.71 51.75
N ALA A 435 -4.22 9.66 51.86
CA ALA A 435 -3.84 9.09 53.16
C ALA A 435 -3.04 10.10 54.00
N GLY A 436 -2.16 10.88 53.36
CA GLY A 436 -1.34 11.90 53.99
C GLY A 436 -2.16 13.03 54.60
N THR A 437 -3.15 13.58 53.88
CA THR A 437 -4.01 14.66 54.40
C THR A 437 -4.83 14.21 55.60
N VAL A 438 -5.35 12.99 55.56
CA VAL A 438 -6.16 12.41 56.64
C VAL A 438 -5.31 12.13 57.87
N ALA A 439 -4.12 11.54 57.68
CA ALA A 439 -3.17 11.31 58.77
C ALA A 439 -2.72 12.62 59.42
N TRP A 440 -2.45 13.65 58.60
CA TRP A 440 -2.16 14.99 59.09
C TRP A 440 -3.30 15.53 59.95
N LEU A 441 -4.55 15.48 59.45
CA LEU A 441 -5.71 15.99 60.18
C LEU A 441 -5.93 15.25 61.51
N ALA A 442 -5.78 13.93 61.52
CA ALA A 442 -5.87 13.10 62.72
C ALA A 442 -4.77 13.47 63.74
N TRP A 443 -3.55 13.71 63.27
CA TRP A 443 -2.45 14.15 64.13
C TRP A 443 -2.67 15.57 64.68
N PHE A 444 -3.11 16.50 63.83
CA PHE A 444 -3.36 17.90 64.18
C PHE A 444 -4.45 18.02 65.24
N THR A 445 -5.55 17.30 65.07
CA THR A 445 -6.66 17.25 66.04
C THR A 445 -6.25 16.62 67.36
N ALA A 446 -5.46 15.53 67.34
CA ALA A 446 -4.93 14.91 68.56
C ALA A 446 -3.97 15.85 69.32
N LYS A 447 -3.15 16.62 68.62
CA LYS A 447 -2.19 17.55 69.23
C LYS A 447 -2.88 18.78 69.86
N MET A 448 -3.94 19.29 69.23
CA MET A 448 -4.72 20.43 69.76
C MET A 448 -5.44 20.10 71.08
N GLN A 449 -5.85 18.85 71.30
CA GLN A 449 -6.48 18.41 72.56
C GLN A 449 -5.52 18.43 73.77
N LEU A 450 -4.19 18.37 73.55
CA LEU A 450 -3.21 18.36 74.65
C LEU A 450 -3.08 19.72 75.36
N HIS A 451 -3.42 20.84 74.70
CA HIS A 451 -3.28 22.17 75.28
C HIS A 451 -4.51 22.65 76.05
N GLN A 452 -5.68 22.03 75.87
CA GLN A 452 -6.89 22.36 76.65
C GLN A 452 -6.97 21.62 78.00
N VAL A 453 -6.26 20.49 78.17
CA VAL A 453 -6.33 19.69 79.40
C VAL A 453 -5.48 20.25 80.56
N LEU A 454 -4.56 21.19 80.29
CA LEU A 454 -3.74 21.84 81.33
C LEU A 454 -4.41 23.04 82.04
N ARG A 455 -5.62 23.45 81.63
CA ARG A 455 -6.30 24.65 82.18
C ARG A 455 -7.59 24.37 82.96
N ILE A 456 -7.90 23.10 83.23
CA ILE A 456 -9.06 22.67 84.05
C ILE A 456 -8.63 22.26 85.48
N GLY A 457 -7.34 22.37 85.80
CA GLY A 457 -6.79 22.05 87.13
C GLY A 457 -6.65 23.22 88.12
N GLU A 458 -6.94 24.45 87.70
CA GLU A 458 -6.94 25.63 88.59
C GLU A 458 -8.26 26.39 88.40
N GLY A 459 -9.24 26.04 89.23
CA GLY A 459 -10.54 26.69 89.32
C GLY A 459 -11.24 26.25 90.59
#